data_AF-A0A4S4AY59-F1
#
_entry.id   AF-A0A4S4AY59-F1
#
_cell.length_a   1.000
_cell.length_b   1.000
_cell.length_c   1.000
_cell.angle_alpha   90.00
_cell.angle_beta   90.00
_cell.angle_gamma   90.00
#
_symmetry.space_group_name_H-M   'P 1'
#
loop_
_entity.id
_entity.type
_entity.pdbx_description
1 polymer ?
#
loop_
_entity_poly.entity_id
_entity_poly.type
_entity_poly.pdbx_seq_one_letter_code
_entity_poly.pdbx_strand_id
1 'polypeptide(L)'
;MCVGSTEGRMQIVRSSNGVVFVRDDWKAPLWSIQAPFEFMRDAQAVRKVLVIGTLSDYSLSASKLYPKVARQALEIGQLVVFVGPHALRALKAGTDDPSRQLRAFPSLRDASEYLHSALRPGDLVLLKGSHKTDHLVRLVLDRERRIACWQEKCGRSNFCGVCDQLYAAASAPPVRAGTDRGFAVPPPGREVPDPAGLVVVVGLGNPEPKYADTPHNVGYRICDQLAAGAGGFWEAGPEGQLSLITGNGRTVLLFKPGVSMNRSGEPVRSFLERHGAGVDQLIVVHDDMDLPLGEVRLKREGGDAGHKGVRSVIGSLGSGQFRRIRVGVRRHGEHEEARLLVLVPFAPSERNSLGKGLSRASDMLGEMLWASRPACRGASEGTRTPTPFGT
;
A
#
# COMPACT_ATOMS: atom_id res chain seq x y z
N MET A 1 -28.99 6.67 23.83
CA MET A 1 -28.32 5.40 23.46
C MET A 1 -27.03 5.74 22.73
N CYS A 2 -25.89 5.57 23.40
CA CYS A 2 -24.58 5.87 22.81
C CYS A 2 -24.21 4.78 21.81
N VAL A 3 -24.26 5.11 20.52
CA VAL A 3 -23.65 4.27 19.48
C VAL A 3 -22.15 4.27 19.78
N GLY A 4 -21.58 3.11 20.14
CA GLY A 4 -20.16 3.00 20.44
C GLY A 4 -19.35 3.48 19.24
N SER A 5 -18.66 4.62 19.36
CA SER A 5 -17.80 5.13 18.30
C SER A 5 -16.70 4.11 18.05
N THR A 6 -16.63 3.55 16.84
CA THR A 6 -15.51 2.69 16.44
C THR A 6 -14.20 3.49 16.57
N GLU A 7 -13.17 2.90 17.16
CA GLU A 7 -11.90 3.58 17.43
C GLU A 7 -11.34 4.22 16.15
N GLY A 8 -10.97 5.50 16.21
CA GLY A 8 -10.44 6.25 15.06
C GLY A 8 -11.40 6.50 13.89
N ARG A 9 -12.71 6.32 14.07
CA ARG A 9 -13.76 6.66 13.08
C ARG A 9 -14.74 7.67 13.68
N MET A 10 -14.57 8.95 13.34
CA MET A 10 -15.29 10.08 13.95
C MET A 10 -15.37 9.99 15.48
N GLN A 11 -14.32 9.46 16.12
CA GLN A 11 -14.27 9.24 17.55
C GLN A 11 -13.97 10.56 18.27
N ILE A 12 -14.82 10.94 19.22
CA ILE A 12 -14.61 12.15 20.01
C ILE A 12 -13.70 11.83 21.20
N VAL A 13 -12.62 12.59 21.36
CA VAL A 13 -11.69 12.48 22.49
C VAL A 13 -11.53 13.85 23.13
N ARG A 14 -11.78 13.94 24.43
CA ARG A 14 -11.63 15.18 25.20
C ARG A 14 -10.29 15.16 25.91
N SER A 15 -9.49 16.20 25.70
CA SER A 15 -8.21 16.38 26.39
C SER A 15 -8.42 17.05 27.74
N SER A 16 -7.56 16.75 28.70
CA SER A 16 -7.58 17.32 30.06
C SER A 16 -7.45 18.86 30.09
N ASN A 17 -6.88 19.46 29.05
CA ASN A 17 -6.72 20.92 28.91
C ASN A 17 -7.83 21.61 28.10
N GLY A 18 -8.98 20.95 27.90
CA GLY A 18 -10.16 21.56 27.28
C GLY A 18 -10.14 21.63 25.76
N VAL A 19 -9.21 20.93 25.09
CA VAL A 19 -9.25 20.69 23.63
C VAL A 19 -10.10 19.45 23.33
N VAL A 20 -10.94 19.52 22.31
CA VAL A 20 -11.75 18.38 21.85
C VAL A 20 -11.25 17.91 20.49
N PHE A 21 -10.87 16.64 20.40
CA PHE A 21 -10.45 16.01 19.16
C PHE A 21 -11.57 15.17 18.55
N VAL A 22 -11.71 15.25 17.23
CA VAL A 22 -12.54 14.38 16.40
C VAL A 22 -11.56 13.53 15.60
N ARG A 23 -11.45 12.26 15.94
CA ARG A 23 -10.51 11.32 15.32
C ARG A 23 -11.17 10.57 14.17
N ASP A 24 -10.74 10.87 12.95
CA ASP A 24 -11.01 10.09 11.75
C ASP A 24 -9.69 9.66 11.09
N ASP A 25 -8.90 8.93 11.88
CA ASP A 25 -7.56 8.46 11.57
C ASP A 25 -7.48 6.95 11.26
N TRP A 26 -8.61 6.23 11.15
CA TRP A 26 -8.59 4.81 10.79
C TRP A 26 -8.07 4.56 9.36
N LYS A 27 -8.48 5.37 8.37
CA LYS A 27 -8.03 5.30 6.96
C LYS A 27 -8.26 6.66 6.28
N ALA A 28 -7.36 7.09 5.39
CA ALA A 28 -7.44 8.39 4.70
C ALA A 28 -7.69 8.38 3.17
N PRO A 29 -8.70 7.66 2.65
CA PRO A 29 -9.06 7.85 1.25
C PRO A 29 -9.74 9.22 1.02
N LEU A 30 -9.45 9.92 -0.09
CA LEU A 30 -10.04 11.26 -0.35
C LEU A 30 -11.55 11.31 -0.16
N TRP A 31 -12.24 10.32 -0.72
CA TRP A 31 -13.69 10.29 -0.74
C TRP A 31 -14.29 10.24 0.67
N SER A 32 -13.52 9.82 1.67
CA SER A 32 -13.95 9.83 3.08
C SER A 32 -13.76 11.18 3.77
N ILE A 33 -13.18 12.19 3.12
CA ILE A 33 -12.96 13.52 3.73
C ILE A 33 -14.27 14.31 3.89
N GLN A 34 -15.27 14.07 3.04
CA GLN A 34 -16.48 14.90 3.04
C GLN A 34 -17.25 14.82 4.36
N ALA A 35 -17.50 13.61 4.88
CA ALA A 35 -18.28 13.46 6.11
C ALA A 35 -17.62 14.13 7.35
N PRO A 36 -16.30 13.96 7.62
CA PRO A 36 -15.62 14.73 8.66
C PRO A 36 -15.64 16.24 8.42
N PHE A 37 -15.56 16.69 7.16
CA PHE A 37 -15.60 18.12 6.83
C PHE A 37 -16.99 18.71 7.05
N GLU A 38 -18.05 18.01 6.66
CA GLU A 38 -19.44 18.38 6.92
C GLU A 38 -19.70 18.48 8.43
N PHE A 39 -19.31 17.46 9.18
CA PHE A 39 -19.39 17.50 10.64
C PHE A 39 -18.68 18.73 11.22
N MET A 40 -17.46 19.02 10.74
CA MET A 40 -16.72 20.19 11.21
C MET A 40 -17.36 21.51 10.79
N ARG A 41 -18.05 21.60 9.65
CA ARG A 41 -18.81 22.80 9.27
C ARG A 41 -19.97 23.05 10.23
N ASP A 42 -20.72 22.00 10.55
CA ASP A 42 -21.95 22.10 11.35
C ASP A 42 -21.67 22.23 12.85
N ALA A 43 -20.55 21.70 13.32
CA ALA A 43 -20.18 21.75 14.73
C ALA A 43 -20.00 23.19 15.23
N GLN A 44 -20.55 23.51 16.41
CA GLN A 44 -20.30 24.79 17.07
C GLN A 44 -19.07 24.67 17.98
N ALA A 45 -18.06 25.50 17.73
CA ALA A 45 -16.82 25.55 18.48
C ALA A 45 -16.21 26.95 18.48
N VAL A 46 -15.45 27.29 19.52
CA VAL A 46 -14.77 28.60 19.64
C VAL A 46 -13.77 28.79 18.48
N ARG A 47 -13.03 27.73 18.17
CA ARG A 47 -12.09 27.69 17.06
C ARG A 47 -12.02 26.27 16.51
N LYS A 48 -12.03 26.16 15.18
CA LYS A 48 -11.93 24.90 14.45
C LYS A 48 -10.53 24.74 13.89
N VAL A 49 -9.92 23.60 14.18
CA VAL A 49 -8.59 23.23 13.71
C VAL A 49 -8.68 21.93 12.93
N LEU A 50 -8.04 21.87 11.77
CA LEU A 50 -8.00 20.66 10.95
C LEU A 50 -6.54 20.20 10.82
N VAL A 51 -6.25 18.98 11.27
CA VAL A 51 -4.96 18.32 11.08
C VAL A 51 -5.14 17.17 10.10
N ILE A 52 -4.46 17.25 8.97
CA ILE A 52 -4.62 16.34 7.84
C ILE A 52 -3.29 15.62 7.58
N GLY A 53 -3.31 14.30 7.68
CA GLY A 53 -2.17 13.44 7.38
C GLY A 53 -2.03 13.12 5.89
N THR A 54 -1.50 11.94 5.59
CA THR A 54 -1.28 11.45 4.23
C THR A 54 -2.63 11.23 3.54
N LEU A 55 -2.76 11.82 2.36
CA LEU A 55 -3.92 11.64 1.50
C LEU A 55 -3.64 10.48 0.53
N SER A 56 -4.43 9.39 0.59
CA SER A 56 -4.32 8.22 -0.31
C SER A 56 -5.52 8.07 -1.27
N ASP A 57 -5.36 7.27 -2.34
CA ASP A 57 -6.34 6.92 -3.40
C ASP A 57 -6.63 8.02 -4.47
N TYR A 58 -5.81 8.13 -5.55
CA TYR A 58 -5.99 9.20 -6.55
C TYR A 58 -5.76 8.88 -8.03
N SER A 59 -6.47 9.66 -8.87
CA SER A 59 -6.30 9.94 -10.30
C SER A 59 -5.59 11.27 -10.60
N LEU A 60 -5.29 12.09 -9.57
CA LEU A 60 -4.62 13.39 -9.66
C LEU A 60 -3.27 13.35 -8.92
N SER A 61 -2.24 14.06 -9.42
CA SER A 61 -0.95 14.13 -8.77
C SER A 61 -1.01 14.86 -7.42
N ALA A 62 -0.15 14.49 -6.46
CA ALA A 62 -0.08 15.11 -5.13
C ALA A 62 0.07 16.64 -5.19
N SER A 63 0.74 17.17 -6.23
CA SER A 63 0.89 18.61 -6.48
C SER A 63 -0.42 19.35 -6.78
N LYS A 64 -1.43 18.67 -7.32
CA LYS A 64 -2.76 19.26 -7.57
C LYS A 64 -3.70 19.01 -6.40
N LEU A 65 -3.56 17.84 -5.78
CA LEU A 65 -4.43 17.38 -4.73
C LEU A 65 -4.30 18.16 -3.43
N TYR A 66 -3.08 18.24 -2.87
CA TYR A 66 -2.87 18.83 -1.55
C TYR A 66 -3.34 20.28 -1.49
N PRO A 67 -3.05 21.14 -2.51
CA PRO A 67 -3.60 22.50 -2.54
C PRO A 67 -5.13 22.52 -2.61
N LYS A 68 -5.76 21.61 -3.36
CA LYS A 68 -7.22 21.53 -3.46
C LYS A 68 -7.86 21.22 -2.10
N VAL A 69 -7.34 20.21 -1.40
CA VAL A 69 -7.86 19.84 -0.06
C VAL A 69 -7.56 20.93 0.96
N ALA A 70 -6.41 21.59 0.87
CA ALA A 70 -6.07 22.70 1.76
C ALA A 70 -7.05 23.88 1.63
N ARG A 71 -7.48 24.24 0.41
CA ARG A 71 -8.52 25.28 0.22
C ARG A 71 -9.84 24.89 0.88
N GLN A 72 -10.28 23.65 0.68
CA GLN A 72 -11.50 23.14 1.32
C GLN A 72 -11.40 23.13 2.85
N ALA A 73 -10.23 22.78 3.40
CA ALA A 73 -10.01 22.80 4.84
C ALA A 73 -10.00 24.23 5.41
N LEU A 74 -9.44 25.20 4.67
CA LEU A 74 -9.40 26.62 5.05
C LEU A 74 -10.79 27.27 5.04
N GLU A 75 -11.75 26.76 4.27
CA GLU A 75 -13.15 27.19 4.35
C GLU A 75 -13.80 26.83 5.71
N ILE A 76 -13.23 25.87 6.44
CA ILE A 76 -13.80 25.29 7.66
C ILE A 76 -13.04 25.74 8.92
N GLY A 77 -11.72 25.64 8.89
CA GLY A 77 -10.86 25.87 10.05
C GLY A 77 -10.09 27.17 10.01
N GLN A 78 -9.93 27.79 11.18
CA GLN A 78 -9.03 28.94 11.35
C GLN A 78 -7.55 28.51 11.35
N LEU A 79 -7.26 27.27 11.74
CA LEU A 79 -5.93 26.69 11.64
C LEU A 79 -6.01 25.35 10.91
N VAL A 80 -5.28 25.25 9.80
CA VAL A 80 -5.15 24.02 9.01
C VAL A 80 -3.70 23.57 9.03
N VAL A 81 -3.46 22.33 9.41
CA VAL A 81 -2.13 21.73 9.51
C VAL A 81 -2.07 20.48 8.66
N PHE A 82 -1.15 20.43 7.71
CA PHE A 82 -0.81 19.20 6.99
C PHE A 82 0.41 18.52 7.59
N VAL A 83 0.40 17.20 7.67
CA VAL A 83 1.48 16.39 8.24
C VAL A 83 1.86 15.27 7.28
N GLY A 84 3.16 15.08 7.07
CA GLY A 84 3.71 13.95 6.31
C GLY A 84 4.50 14.35 5.05
N PRO A 85 4.97 13.37 4.26
CA PRO A 85 6.01 13.56 3.23
C PRO A 85 5.60 14.48 2.07
N HIS A 86 4.31 14.73 1.89
CA HIS A 86 3.78 15.62 0.86
C HIS A 86 3.09 16.86 1.44
N ALA A 87 3.11 17.05 2.75
CA ALA A 87 2.41 18.13 3.44
C ALA A 87 2.77 19.51 2.90
N LEU A 88 4.06 19.77 2.62
CA LEU A 88 4.53 21.07 2.11
C LEU A 88 3.86 21.49 0.79
N ARG A 89 3.35 20.53 0.00
CA ARG A 89 2.62 20.83 -1.23
C ARG A 89 1.31 21.57 -0.96
N ALA A 90 0.71 21.39 0.23
CA ALA A 90 -0.51 22.08 0.63
C ALA A 90 -0.33 23.61 0.66
N LEU A 91 0.88 24.10 0.98
CA LEU A 91 1.18 25.52 1.10
C LEU A 91 0.91 26.31 -0.19
N LYS A 92 0.90 25.65 -1.36
CA LYS A 92 0.53 26.29 -2.64
C LYS A 92 -0.93 26.76 -2.69
N ALA A 93 -1.78 26.34 -1.75
CA ALA A 93 -3.13 26.86 -1.64
C ALA A 93 -3.14 28.37 -1.32
N GLY A 94 -2.15 28.84 -0.54
CA GLY A 94 -2.14 30.18 0.02
C GLY A 94 -3.34 30.45 0.94
N THR A 95 -3.37 31.62 1.55
CA THR A 95 -4.58 32.20 2.14
C THR A 95 -4.43 33.72 2.18
N ASP A 96 -5.42 34.42 1.66
CA ASP A 96 -5.48 35.88 1.67
C ASP A 96 -6.22 36.42 2.91
N ASP A 97 -6.81 35.51 3.70
CA ASP A 97 -7.54 35.83 4.92
C ASP A 97 -6.57 35.77 6.12
N PRO A 98 -6.23 36.91 6.75
CA PRO A 98 -5.29 36.96 7.86
C PRO A 98 -5.80 36.24 9.12
N SER A 99 -7.10 35.95 9.21
CA SER A 99 -7.68 35.18 10.32
C SER A 99 -7.45 33.66 10.17
N ARG A 100 -7.01 33.20 9.00
CA ARG A 100 -6.78 31.79 8.69
C ARG A 100 -5.29 31.51 8.56
N GLN A 101 -4.89 30.36 9.07
CA GLN A 101 -3.50 29.92 9.03
C GLN A 101 -3.40 28.54 8.39
N LEU A 102 -2.52 28.44 7.40
CA LEU A 102 -2.09 27.18 6.81
C LEU A 102 -0.65 26.88 7.26
N ARG A 103 -0.43 25.67 7.79
CA ARG A 103 0.88 25.15 8.18
C ARG A 103 1.06 23.75 7.60
N ALA A 104 2.31 23.37 7.37
CA ALA A 104 2.65 22.05 6.87
C ALA A 104 3.97 21.58 7.49
N PHE A 105 4.00 20.35 7.97
CA PHE A 105 5.15 19.74 8.61
C PHE A 105 5.49 18.42 7.91
N PRO A 106 6.77 18.17 7.58
CA PRO A 106 7.17 16.90 6.99
C PRO A 106 7.07 15.74 7.99
N SER A 107 7.26 16.03 9.28
CA SER A 107 7.21 15.04 10.36
C SER A 107 6.06 15.28 11.33
N LEU A 108 5.61 14.20 11.98
CA LEU A 108 4.58 14.26 13.04
C LEU A 108 5.10 14.93 14.31
N ARG A 109 6.40 14.79 14.60
CA ARG A 109 7.02 15.38 15.79
C ARG A 109 7.00 16.90 15.72
N ASP A 110 7.41 17.47 14.59
CA ASP A 110 7.43 18.93 14.42
C ASP A 110 6.00 19.50 14.49
N ALA A 111 5.04 18.79 13.90
CA ALA A 111 3.63 19.14 14.01
C ALA A 111 3.15 19.12 15.47
N SER A 112 3.57 18.12 16.25
CA SER A 112 3.23 18.04 17.68
C SER A 112 3.82 19.20 18.49
N GLU A 113 5.10 19.50 18.29
CA GLU A 113 5.78 20.61 18.98
C GLU A 113 5.09 21.95 18.69
N TYR A 114 4.73 22.20 17.43
CA TYR A 114 3.94 23.36 17.05
C TYR A 114 2.55 23.36 17.72
N LEU A 115 1.80 22.27 17.60
CA LEU A 115 0.41 22.17 18.09
C LEU A 115 0.31 22.27 19.61
N HIS A 116 1.35 21.90 20.37
CA HIS A 116 1.41 22.12 21.81
C HIS A 116 1.22 23.59 22.18
N SER A 117 1.88 24.49 21.45
CA SER A 117 1.78 25.94 21.65
C SER A 117 0.57 26.57 20.93
N ALA A 118 0.15 25.99 19.80
CA ALA A 118 -0.88 26.59 18.96
C ALA A 118 -2.31 26.28 19.46
N LEU A 119 -2.54 25.08 20.00
CA LEU A 119 -3.85 24.63 20.47
C LEU A 119 -4.21 25.20 21.85
N ARG A 120 -5.45 25.61 22.02
CA ARG A 120 -5.97 26.33 23.20
C ARG A 120 -7.29 25.70 23.69
N PRO A 121 -7.67 25.88 24.96
CA PRO A 121 -8.95 25.43 25.46
C PRO A 121 -10.11 25.95 24.59
N GLY A 122 -11.08 25.09 24.28
CA GLY A 122 -12.22 25.41 23.39
C GLY A 122 -11.99 25.10 21.91
N ASP A 123 -10.78 24.67 21.53
CA ASP A 123 -10.51 24.19 20.17
C ASP A 123 -11.25 22.87 19.89
N LEU A 124 -11.90 22.80 18.73
CA LEU A 124 -12.36 21.56 18.12
C LEU A 124 -11.41 21.16 17.00
N VAL A 125 -10.73 20.03 17.16
CA VAL A 125 -9.63 19.59 16.30
C VAL A 125 -10.01 18.32 15.55
N LEU A 126 -10.11 18.38 14.22
CA LEU A 126 -10.23 17.18 13.39
C LEU A 126 -8.84 16.58 13.15
N LEU A 127 -8.68 15.28 13.42
CA LEU A 127 -7.53 14.50 12.99
C LEU A 127 -7.96 13.58 11.84
N LYS A 128 -7.60 13.93 10.60
CA LYS A 128 -7.90 13.14 9.41
C LYS A 128 -6.63 12.46 8.91
N GLY A 129 -6.59 11.13 8.98
CA GLY A 129 -5.38 10.39 8.59
C GLY A 129 -5.57 8.88 8.47
N SER A 130 -4.44 8.19 8.35
CA SER A 130 -4.32 6.73 8.35
C SER A 130 -3.46 6.31 9.53
N HIS A 131 -3.99 5.49 10.42
CA HIS A 131 -3.32 5.09 11.66
C HIS A 131 -2.00 4.34 11.41
N LYS A 132 -1.92 3.62 10.28
CA LYS A 132 -0.74 2.87 9.85
C LYS A 132 0.35 3.76 9.25
N THR A 133 -0.02 4.94 8.77
CA THR A 133 0.85 5.81 7.97
C THR A 133 1.24 7.07 8.73
N ASP A 134 0.28 7.70 9.37
CA ASP A 134 0.43 9.05 9.93
C ASP A 134 0.57 9.06 11.44
N HIS A 135 0.07 8.03 12.12
CA HIS A 135 0.07 7.93 13.57
C HIS A 135 -0.50 9.16 14.31
N LEU A 136 -1.44 9.90 13.69
CA LEU A 136 -1.96 11.19 14.20
C LEU A 136 -2.51 11.11 15.64
N VAL A 137 -2.99 9.95 16.08
CA VAL A 137 -3.38 9.73 17.49
C VAL A 137 -2.31 10.15 18.50
N ARG A 138 -1.02 10.10 18.12
CA ARG A 138 0.10 10.55 18.96
C ARG A 138 0.00 12.03 19.32
N LEU A 139 -0.64 12.87 18.50
CA LEU A 139 -0.88 14.28 18.83
C LEU A 139 -1.81 14.44 20.05
N VAL A 140 -2.77 13.53 20.20
CA VAL A 140 -3.65 13.47 21.38
C VAL A 140 -2.88 12.92 22.57
N LEU A 141 -2.18 11.81 22.37
CA LEU A 141 -1.46 11.11 23.45
C LEU A 141 -0.33 11.97 24.03
N ASP A 142 0.49 12.59 23.19
CA ASP A 142 1.60 13.47 23.61
C ASP A 142 1.14 14.72 24.37
N ARG A 143 -0.12 15.13 24.15
CA ARG A 143 -0.73 16.26 24.84
C ARG A 143 -1.17 15.90 26.26
N GLU A 144 -1.61 14.67 26.49
CA GLU A 144 -1.96 14.17 27.83
C GLU A 144 -0.70 13.78 28.62
N ARG A 145 0.21 13.08 27.96
CA ARG A 145 1.47 12.62 28.54
C ARG A 145 2.51 12.59 27.43
N ARG A 146 3.63 13.29 27.63
CA ARG A 146 4.71 13.29 26.64
C ARG A 146 5.11 11.86 26.26
N ILE A 147 5.05 11.58 24.97
CA ILE A 147 5.41 10.28 24.41
C ILE A 147 6.89 10.25 24.05
N ALA A 148 7.47 9.05 23.98
CA ALA A 148 8.84 8.85 23.54
C ALA A 148 8.94 8.40 22.08
N CYS A 149 7.92 7.71 21.56
CA CYS A 149 7.96 7.15 20.20
C CYS A 149 7.54 8.17 19.13
N TRP A 150 8.51 8.62 18.34
CA TRP A 150 8.29 9.47 17.16
C TRP A 150 8.60 8.77 15.83
N GLN A 151 8.64 7.43 15.85
CA GLN A 151 8.94 6.65 14.65
C GLN A 151 7.83 6.80 13.60
N GLU A 152 8.16 7.35 12.43
CA GLU A 152 7.19 7.61 11.35
C GLU A 152 6.72 6.32 10.65
N LYS A 153 7.57 5.29 10.64
CA LYS A 153 7.29 3.98 10.05
C LYS A 153 7.59 2.89 11.07
N CYS A 154 6.65 2.62 11.97
CA CYS A 154 6.82 1.55 12.98
C CYS A 154 6.31 0.18 12.53
N GLY A 155 5.58 0.11 11.41
CA GLY A 155 5.07 -1.15 10.85
C GLY A 155 3.94 -1.83 11.65
N ARG A 156 3.46 -1.20 12.73
CA ARG A 156 2.44 -1.77 13.62
C ARG A 156 1.03 -1.52 13.09
N SER A 157 0.15 -2.51 13.27
CA SER A 157 -1.25 -2.46 12.85
C SER A 157 -2.19 -1.89 13.91
N ASN A 158 -1.78 -1.85 15.18
CA ASN A 158 -2.59 -1.30 16.27
C ASN A 158 -2.41 0.21 16.38
N PHE A 159 -3.40 0.90 16.94
CA PHE A 159 -3.23 2.30 17.34
C PHE A 159 -2.11 2.45 18.37
N CYS A 160 -1.48 3.63 18.38
CA CYS A 160 -0.36 3.88 19.28
C CYS A 160 -0.75 3.84 20.77
N GLY A 161 -2.03 4.02 21.11
CA GLY A 161 -2.51 3.99 22.49
C GLY A 161 -2.27 2.66 23.22
N VAL A 162 -2.08 1.56 22.49
CA VAL A 162 -1.77 0.23 23.05
C VAL A 162 -0.34 -0.23 22.75
N CYS A 163 0.54 0.70 22.34
CA CYS A 163 1.91 0.40 21.95
C CYS A 163 2.86 0.44 23.17
N ASP A 164 3.58 -0.65 23.41
CA ASP A 164 4.63 -0.77 24.45
C ASP A 164 5.75 0.25 24.29
N GLN A 165 6.08 0.63 23.05
CA GLN A 165 7.15 1.59 22.76
C GLN A 165 6.73 3.06 22.96
N LEU A 166 5.43 3.34 23.17
CA LEU A 166 4.93 4.71 23.17
C LEU A 166 5.56 5.57 24.27
N TYR A 167 5.71 5.01 25.47
CA TYR A 167 6.25 5.70 26.66
C TYR A 167 7.56 5.09 27.16
N ALA A 168 8.15 4.14 26.43
CA ALA A 168 9.45 3.59 26.79
C ALA A 168 10.50 4.71 26.79
N ALA A 169 11.24 4.88 27.88
CA ALA A 169 12.20 5.97 28.04
C ALA A 169 13.19 6.02 26.85
N ALA A 170 13.45 7.22 26.34
CA ALA A 170 14.33 7.44 25.20
C ALA A 170 15.73 6.84 25.46
N SER A 171 15.99 5.67 24.89
CA SER A 171 17.32 5.10 24.82
C SER A 171 18.03 5.70 23.61
N ALA A 172 18.87 6.70 23.88
CA ALA A 172 19.95 7.27 23.05
C ALA A 172 19.60 7.96 21.67
N PRO A 173 20.39 8.98 21.24
CA PRO A 173 20.14 9.79 20.04
C PRO A 173 20.55 9.07 18.72
N PRO A 174 20.22 9.61 17.53
CA PRO A 174 20.17 8.85 16.29
C PRO A 174 21.55 8.65 15.69
N VAL A 175 21.84 7.42 15.25
CA VAL A 175 22.99 7.14 14.40
C VAL A 175 22.74 7.76 13.03
N ARG A 176 23.54 8.79 12.67
CA ARG A 176 23.68 9.28 11.30
C ARG A 176 24.49 8.28 10.47
N ALA A 177 24.03 8.11 9.24
CA ALA A 177 24.63 7.47 8.07
C ALA A 177 26.05 6.88 8.23
N GLY A 178 26.15 5.57 8.02
CA GLY A 178 27.40 4.86 7.80
C GLY A 178 27.15 3.35 7.79
N THR A 179 27.12 2.78 6.58
CA THR A 179 27.64 1.45 6.23
C THR A 179 27.44 0.29 7.23
N ASP A 180 26.70 -0.71 6.76
CA ASP A 180 26.85 -2.13 7.10
C ASP A 180 26.47 -2.62 8.51
N ARG A 181 25.45 -3.49 8.49
CA ARG A 181 25.16 -4.67 9.35
C ARG A 181 24.33 -4.51 10.63
N GLY A 182 23.26 -5.32 10.67
CA GLY A 182 22.78 -5.95 11.91
C GLY A 182 21.28 -5.91 12.16
N PHE A 183 20.42 -6.36 11.23
CA PHE A 183 19.01 -6.62 11.57
C PHE A 183 18.87 -7.99 12.22
N ALA A 184 18.24 -8.01 13.39
CA ALA A 184 17.94 -9.21 14.16
C ALA A 184 17.19 -10.25 13.30
N VAL A 185 17.73 -11.46 13.33
CA VAL A 185 17.24 -12.66 12.66
C VAL A 185 15.85 -13.03 13.20
N PRO A 186 14.86 -13.34 12.34
CA PRO A 186 13.57 -13.87 12.77
C PRO A 186 13.74 -15.25 13.44
N PRO A 187 12.80 -15.71 14.30
CA PRO A 187 12.88 -17.06 14.87
C PRO A 187 12.92 -18.13 13.75
N PRO A 188 13.57 -19.29 14.00
CA PRO A 188 14.10 -20.15 12.96
C PRO A 188 12.99 -20.89 12.21
N GLY A 189 13.12 -21.02 10.89
CA GLY A 189 12.22 -21.88 10.13
C GLY A 189 12.48 -22.08 8.64
N ARG A 190 12.99 -21.08 7.91
CA ARG A 190 13.43 -21.23 6.50
C ARG A 190 14.23 -20.01 6.05
N GLU A 191 15.42 -20.23 5.50
CA GLU A 191 16.28 -19.18 4.94
C GLU A 191 15.59 -18.47 3.77
N VAL A 192 15.58 -17.14 3.79
CA VAL A 192 15.21 -16.33 2.63
C VAL A 192 16.44 -16.27 1.70
N PRO A 193 16.35 -16.76 0.46
CA PRO A 193 17.50 -16.88 -0.43
C PRO A 193 17.93 -15.54 -1.05
N ASP A 194 19.16 -15.55 -1.57
CA ASP A 194 19.88 -14.42 -2.18
C ASP A 194 19.01 -13.56 -3.13
N PRO A 195 18.92 -12.22 -2.90
CA PRO A 195 18.11 -11.30 -3.71
C PRO A 195 18.45 -11.29 -5.21
N ALA A 196 19.62 -11.77 -5.65
CA ALA A 196 19.99 -11.84 -7.07
C ALA A 196 19.17 -12.85 -7.90
N GLY A 197 18.42 -13.75 -7.25
CA GLY A 197 17.61 -14.79 -7.90
C GLY A 197 16.10 -14.76 -7.60
N LEU A 198 15.65 -13.85 -6.73
CA LEU A 198 14.28 -13.83 -6.21
C LEU A 198 13.27 -13.35 -7.25
N VAL A 199 12.19 -14.12 -7.44
CA VAL A 199 11.02 -13.73 -8.26
C VAL A 199 9.79 -13.69 -7.37
N VAL A 200 8.96 -12.67 -7.53
CA VAL A 200 7.70 -12.53 -6.79
C VAL A 200 6.54 -12.63 -7.77
N VAL A 201 5.66 -13.61 -7.53
CA VAL A 201 4.43 -13.80 -8.29
C VAL A 201 3.24 -13.41 -7.42
N VAL A 202 2.48 -12.42 -7.87
CA VAL A 202 1.28 -11.93 -7.19
C VAL A 202 0.05 -12.39 -7.94
N GLY A 203 -0.80 -13.19 -7.29
CA GLY A 203 -2.15 -13.46 -7.78
C GLY A 203 -3.08 -12.36 -7.30
N LEU A 204 -3.82 -11.73 -8.21
CA LEU A 204 -4.91 -10.81 -7.83
C LEU A 204 -6.21 -11.58 -7.59
N GLY A 205 -6.99 -11.11 -6.60
CA GLY A 205 -8.21 -11.76 -6.14
C GLY A 205 -8.87 -11.00 -4.99
N ASN A 206 -10.06 -11.46 -4.61
CA ASN A 206 -10.73 -11.07 -3.37
C ASN A 206 -10.63 -12.22 -2.35
N PRO A 207 -10.27 -11.95 -1.09
CA PRO A 207 -10.05 -12.99 -0.08
C PRO A 207 -11.33 -13.67 0.41
N GLU A 208 -12.50 -13.06 0.25
CA GLU A 208 -13.75 -13.60 0.77
C GLU A 208 -14.16 -14.88 0.02
N PRO A 209 -14.57 -15.97 0.71
CA PRO A 209 -14.88 -17.27 0.10
C PRO A 209 -15.91 -17.21 -1.04
N LYS A 210 -16.88 -16.29 -0.95
CA LYS A 210 -17.91 -16.08 -1.98
C LYS A 210 -17.35 -15.70 -3.36
N TYR A 211 -16.11 -15.23 -3.43
CA TYR A 211 -15.45 -14.85 -4.69
C TYR A 211 -14.55 -15.94 -5.26
N ALA A 212 -14.34 -17.07 -4.56
CA ALA A 212 -13.36 -18.10 -4.94
C ALA A 212 -13.54 -18.60 -6.40
N ASP A 213 -14.78 -18.73 -6.85
CA ASP A 213 -15.14 -19.22 -8.19
C ASP A 213 -15.57 -18.11 -9.16
N THR A 214 -15.13 -16.88 -8.93
CA THR A 214 -15.41 -15.73 -9.81
C THR A 214 -14.24 -15.40 -10.71
N PRO A 215 -14.47 -14.73 -11.87
CA PRO A 215 -13.40 -14.26 -12.74
C PRO A 215 -12.32 -13.48 -12.01
N HIS A 216 -12.70 -12.59 -11.07
CA HIS A 216 -11.72 -11.81 -10.31
C HIS A 216 -10.75 -12.64 -9.46
N ASN A 217 -11.02 -13.93 -9.22
CA ASN A 217 -10.16 -14.78 -8.39
C ASN A 217 -9.29 -15.76 -9.20
N VAL A 218 -9.25 -15.66 -10.54
CA VAL A 218 -8.36 -16.53 -11.36
C VAL A 218 -6.88 -16.39 -10.98
N GLY A 219 -6.43 -15.19 -10.60
CA GLY A 219 -5.05 -14.96 -10.15
C GLY A 219 -4.71 -15.75 -8.89
N TYR A 220 -5.64 -15.83 -7.93
CA TYR A 220 -5.46 -16.66 -6.72
C TYR A 220 -5.39 -18.14 -7.09
N ARG A 221 -6.32 -18.60 -7.92
CA ARG A 221 -6.40 -20.01 -8.33
C ARG A 221 -5.14 -20.48 -9.05
N ILE A 222 -4.53 -19.63 -9.89
CA ILE A 222 -3.27 -19.95 -10.57
C ILE A 222 -2.12 -20.02 -9.57
N CYS A 223 -2.05 -19.09 -8.61
CA CYS A 223 -1.05 -19.17 -7.54
C CYS A 223 -1.25 -20.43 -6.69
N ASP A 224 -2.50 -20.83 -6.42
CA ASP A 224 -2.79 -22.07 -5.69
C ASP A 224 -2.33 -23.32 -6.46
N GLN A 225 -2.56 -23.37 -7.77
CA GLN A 225 -2.06 -24.46 -8.63
C GLN A 225 -0.53 -24.51 -8.66
N LEU A 226 0.12 -23.36 -8.79
CA LEU A 226 1.57 -23.26 -8.83
C LEU A 226 2.20 -23.65 -7.48
N ALA A 227 1.59 -23.23 -6.36
CA ALA A 227 2.00 -23.64 -5.02
C ALA A 227 1.88 -25.16 -4.87
N ALA A 228 0.71 -25.72 -5.17
CA ALA A 228 0.45 -27.15 -5.05
C ALA A 228 1.38 -28.00 -5.93
N GLY A 229 1.59 -27.58 -7.18
CA GLY A 229 2.48 -28.29 -8.12
C GLY A 229 3.94 -28.30 -7.70
N ALA A 230 4.38 -27.32 -6.90
CA ALA A 230 5.73 -27.23 -6.36
C ALA A 230 5.86 -27.67 -4.89
N GLY A 231 4.79 -28.24 -4.30
CA GLY A 231 4.77 -28.66 -2.88
C GLY A 231 4.82 -27.49 -1.88
N GLY A 232 4.45 -26.29 -2.31
CA GLY A 232 4.35 -25.09 -1.48
C GLY A 232 3.12 -25.10 -0.58
N PHE A 233 3.24 -24.45 0.58
CA PHE A 233 2.15 -24.25 1.53
C PHE A 233 1.90 -22.75 1.71
N TRP A 234 0.63 -22.37 1.91
CA TRP A 234 0.26 -21.00 2.17
C TRP A 234 0.35 -20.67 3.65
N GLU A 235 1.04 -19.58 3.96
CA GLU A 235 1.17 -19.02 5.30
C GLU A 235 0.46 -17.67 5.37
N ALA A 236 -0.14 -17.37 6.51
CA ALA A 236 -0.72 -16.06 6.76
C ALA A 236 0.39 -15.04 7.06
N GLY A 237 0.41 -13.96 6.30
CA GLY A 237 1.26 -12.80 6.50
C GLY A 237 0.42 -11.53 6.76
N PRO A 238 1.07 -10.43 7.16
CA PRO A 238 0.37 -9.20 7.54
C PRO A 238 -0.33 -8.50 6.36
N GLU A 239 0.09 -8.73 5.11
CA GLU A 239 -0.57 -8.19 3.91
C GLU A 239 -1.46 -9.17 3.17
N GLY A 240 -1.49 -10.44 3.57
CA GLY A 240 -2.17 -11.49 2.82
C GLY A 240 -1.54 -12.86 3.03
N GLN A 241 -1.77 -13.78 2.10
CA GLN A 241 -1.16 -15.10 2.16
C GLN A 241 0.11 -15.13 1.31
N LEU A 242 1.15 -15.80 1.79
CA LEU A 242 2.38 -16.03 1.04
C LEU A 242 2.69 -17.52 0.95
N SER A 243 3.41 -17.91 -0.09
CA SER A 243 3.97 -19.26 -0.21
C SER A 243 5.35 -19.18 -0.84
N LEU A 244 6.31 -19.91 -0.29
CA LEU A 244 7.65 -20.02 -0.85
C LEU A 244 7.77 -21.34 -1.58
N ILE A 245 8.14 -21.28 -2.86
CA ILE A 245 8.37 -22.45 -3.70
C ILE A 245 9.78 -22.41 -4.31
N THR A 246 10.36 -23.58 -4.51
CA THR A 246 11.72 -23.73 -5.03
C THR A 246 11.74 -24.72 -6.18
N GLY A 247 12.47 -24.40 -7.24
CA GLY A 247 12.63 -25.26 -8.42
C GLY A 247 13.82 -24.82 -9.27
N ASN A 248 14.54 -25.77 -9.86
CA ASN A 248 15.70 -25.50 -10.74
C ASN A 248 16.72 -24.50 -10.16
N GLY A 249 17.00 -24.58 -8.86
CA GLY A 249 17.93 -23.70 -8.16
C GLY A 249 17.46 -22.26 -7.97
N ARG A 250 16.17 -21.98 -8.23
CA ARG A 250 15.52 -20.67 -8.01
C ARG A 250 14.45 -20.77 -6.94
N THR A 251 14.32 -19.69 -6.18
CA THR A 251 13.23 -19.51 -5.21
C THR A 251 12.26 -18.45 -5.70
N VAL A 252 10.98 -18.74 -5.51
CA VAL A 252 9.88 -17.87 -5.94
C VAL A 252 8.96 -17.66 -4.74
N LEU A 253 8.61 -16.40 -4.50
CA LEU A 253 7.58 -16.01 -3.54
C LEU A 253 6.25 -15.85 -4.27
N LEU A 254 5.26 -16.63 -3.88
CA LEU A 254 3.88 -16.44 -4.29
C LEU A 254 3.18 -15.56 -3.24
N PHE A 255 2.31 -14.67 -3.70
CA PHE A 255 1.59 -13.75 -2.82
C PHE A 255 0.14 -13.54 -3.27
N LYS A 256 -0.79 -13.61 -2.32
CA LYS A 256 -2.22 -13.32 -2.48
C LYS A 256 -2.63 -12.20 -1.49
N PRO A 257 -2.88 -10.96 -1.95
CA PRO A 257 -3.23 -9.84 -1.07
C PRO A 257 -4.47 -10.09 -0.18
N GLY A 258 -4.38 -9.88 1.12
CA GLY A 258 -5.49 -10.09 2.07
C GLY A 258 -6.58 -9.01 2.05
N VAL A 259 -6.76 -8.31 0.93
CA VAL A 259 -7.66 -7.15 0.80
C VAL A 259 -8.48 -7.24 -0.48
N SER A 260 -9.55 -6.44 -0.54
CA SER A 260 -10.37 -6.30 -1.75
C SER A 260 -9.53 -5.90 -2.98
N MET A 261 -9.91 -6.41 -4.15
CA MET A 261 -9.21 -6.24 -5.43
C MET A 261 -8.75 -4.81 -5.72
N ASN A 262 -9.58 -3.80 -5.47
CA ASN A 262 -9.25 -2.39 -5.71
C ASN A 262 -8.20 -1.78 -4.76
N ARG A 263 -7.75 -2.55 -3.75
CA ARG A 263 -6.77 -2.13 -2.74
C ARG A 263 -5.51 -3.01 -2.74
N SER A 264 -5.35 -3.90 -3.71
CA SER A 264 -4.24 -4.86 -3.76
C SER A 264 -2.85 -4.21 -3.85
N GLY A 265 -2.73 -2.97 -4.32
CA GLY A 265 -1.43 -2.36 -4.58
C GLY A 265 -0.56 -2.09 -3.36
N GLU A 266 -1.17 -1.63 -2.26
CA GLU A 266 -0.42 -1.32 -1.04
C GLU A 266 0.14 -2.59 -0.37
N PRO A 267 -0.64 -3.67 -0.20
CA PRO A 267 -0.13 -5.00 0.12
C PRO A 267 1.02 -5.46 -0.76
N VAL A 268 0.92 -5.30 -2.08
CA VAL A 268 1.96 -5.73 -3.02
C VAL A 268 3.24 -4.93 -2.82
N ARG A 269 3.15 -3.60 -2.70
CA ARG A 269 4.30 -2.73 -2.44
C ARG A 269 5.00 -3.11 -1.13
N SER A 270 4.23 -3.22 -0.04
CA SER A 270 4.76 -3.59 1.28
C SER A 270 5.40 -4.99 1.27
N PHE A 271 4.78 -5.94 0.56
CA PHE A 271 5.31 -7.29 0.42
C PHE A 271 6.65 -7.31 -0.33
N LEU A 272 6.76 -6.56 -1.44
CA LEU A 272 8.01 -6.42 -2.19
C LEU A 272 9.12 -5.78 -1.35
N GLU A 273 8.80 -4.67 -0.66
CA GLU A 273 9.74 -3.96 0.21
C GLU A 273 10.27 -4.87 1.33
N ARG A 274 9.39 -5.67 1.98
CA ARG A 274 9.81 -6.59 3.04
C ARG A 274 10.80 -7.64 2.54
N HIS A 275 10.62 -8.13 1.33
CA HIS A 275 11.44 -9.20 0.76
C HIS A 275 12.61 -8.68 -0.09
N GLY A 276 12.88 -7.37 -0.06
CA GLY A 276 13.96 -6.76 -0.84
C GLY A 276 13.78 -6.91 -2.35
N ALA A 277 12.53 -7.03 -2.82
CA ALA A 277 12.20 -7.20 -4.23
C ALA A 277 11.75 -5.89 -4.89
N GLY A 278 12.06 -5.73 -6.17
CA GLY A 278 11.65 -4.61 -7.01
C GLY A 278 10.67 -4.99 -8.12
N VAL A 279 10.25 -4.00 -8.91
CA VAL A 279 9.30 -4.18 -10.03
C VAL A 279 9.81 -5.15 -11.10
N ASP A 280 11.13 -5.22 -11.30
CA ASP A 280 11.76 -6.12 -12.27
C ASP A 280 11.59 -7.59 -11.90
N GLN A 281 11.44 -7.87 -10.59
CA GLN A 281 11.24 -9.22 -10.05
C GLN A 281 9.75 -9.57 -9.93
N LEU A 282 8.84 -8.62 -10.18
CA LEU A 282 7.41 -8.79 -10.03
C LEU A 282 6.75 -9.37 -11.29
N ILE A 283 5.91 -10.39 -11.07
CA ILE A 283 4.94 -10.90 -12.04
C ILE A 283 3.55 -10.83 -11.40
N VAL A 284 2.59 -10.16 -12.06
CA VAL A 284 1.20 -10.07 -11.58
C VAL A 284 0.28 -10.93 -12.46
N VAL A 285 -0.50 -11.79 -11.83
CA VAL A 285 -1.47 -12.68 -12.49
C VAL A 285 -2.89 -12.16 -12.22
N HIS A 286 -3.66 -11.90 -13.27
CA HIS A 286 -4.99 -11.29 -13.13
C HIS A 286 -5.95 -11.67 -14.27
N ASP A 287 -7.26 -11.47 -14.05
CA ASP A 287 -8.29 -11.64 -15.07
C ASP A 287 -8.29 -10.52 -16.11
N ASP A 288 -8.76 -10.83 -17.31
CA ASP A 288 -8.84 -9.91 -18.41
C ASP A 288 -10.10 -10.09 -19.24
N MET A 289 -10.95 -9.06 -19.25
CA MET A 289 -12.22 -9.05 -19.98
C MET A 289 -12.07 -8.78 -21.48
N ASP A 290 -10.89 -8.36 -21.96
CA ASP A 290 -10.68 -8.23 -23.41
C ASP A 290 -10.39 -9.59 -24.04
N LEU A 291 -9.84 -10.52 -23.26
CA LEU A 291 -9.42 -11.84 -23.70
C LEU A 291 -10.57 -12.86 -23.55
N PRO A 292 -10.85 -13.67 -24.60
CA PRO A 292 -11.76 -14.81 -24.52
C PRO A 292 -11.43 -15.76 -23.37
N LEU A 293 -12.46 -16.35 -22.79
CA LEU A 293 -12.32 -17.32 -21.71
C LEU A 293 -11.32 -18.43 -22.06
N GLY A 294 -10.28 -18.57 -21.24
CA GLY A 294 -9.23 -19.57 -21.41
C GLY A 294 -8.01 -19.13 -22.23
N GLU A 295 -8.05 -17.95 -22.84
CA GLU A 295 -6.88 -17.36 -23.49
C GLU A 295 -5.91 -16.79 -22.45
N VAL A 296 -4.60 -16.96 -22.65
CA VAL A 296 -3.58 -16.44 -21.73
C VAL A 296 -2.54 -15.66 -22.51
N ARG A 297 -2.22 -14.44 -22.04
CA ARG A 297 -1.18 -13.60 -22.65
C ARG A 297 -0.20 -13.05 -21.62
N LEU A 298 1.08 -13.04 -21.97
CA LEU A 298 2.11 -12.29 -21.26
C LEU A 298 2.13 -10.83 -21.73
N LYS A 299 2.20 -9.90 -20.78
CA LYS A 299 2.41 -8.48 -21.04
C LYS A 299 3.56 -7.97 -20.18
N ARG A 300 4.55 -7.32 -20.80
CA ARG A 300 5.77 -6.86 -20.10
C ARG A 300 5.58 -5.54 -19.35
N GLU A 301 4.74 -4.65 -19.87
CA GLU A 301 4.48 -3.32 -19.30
C GLU A 301 3.17 -2.71 -19.85
N GLY A 302 2.74 -1.55 -19.32
CA GLY A 302 1.59 -0.77 -19.81
C GLY A 302 0.49 -0.50 -18.77
N GLY A 303 -0.59 0.18 -19.16
CA GLY A 303 -1.67 0.60 -18.24
C GLY A 303 -2.59 -0.51 -17.72
N ASP A 304 -3.56 -0.16 -16.87
CA ASP A 304 -4.45 -1.10 -16.15
C ASP A 304 -5.58 -1.69 -16.99
N ALA A 305 -5.86 -1.16 -18.19
CA ALA A 305 -6.95 -1.62 -19.06
C ALA A 305 -8.31 -1.72 -18.32
N GLY A 306 -8.56 -0.84 -17.35
CA GLY A 306 -9.80 -0.85 -16.56
C GLY A 306 -9.81 -1.80 -15.36
N HIS A 307 -8.82 -2.67 -15.21
CA HIS A 307 -8.75 -3.64 -14.13
C HIS A 307 -8.34 -2.97 -12.79
N LYS A 308 -9.24 -2.98 -11.81
CA LYS A 308 -9.09 -2.25 -10.53
C LYS A 308 -7.88 -2.69 -9.70
N GLY A 309 -7.55 -3.99 -9.69
CA GLY A 309 -6.38 -4.50 -8.97
C GLY A 309 -5.05 -4.06 -9.59
N VAL A 310 -4.86 -4.31 -10.88
CA VAL A 310 -3.73 -3.75 -11.66
C VAL A 310 -3.60 -2.24 -11.48
N ARG A 311 -4.71 -1.48 -11.55
CA ARG A 311 -4.69 -0.03 -11.29
C ARG A 311 -4.16 0.30 -9.90
N SER A 312 -4.61 -0.43 -8.87
CA SER A 312 -4.14 -0.27 -7.50
C SER A 312 -2.64 -0.55 -7.38
N VAL A 313 -2.15 -1.62 -8.01
CA VAL A 313 -0.72 -2.00 -8.04
C VAL A 313 0.11 -0.93 -8.74
N ILE A 314 -0.26 -0.50 -9.94
CA ILE A 314 0.43 0.58 -10.67
C ILE A 314 0.46 1.85 -9.84
N GLY A 315 -0.67 2.22 -9.24
CA GLY A 315 -0.78 3.42 -8.40
C GLY A 315 0.11 3.38 -7.16
N SER A 316 0.29 2.21 -6.56
CA SER A 316 1.10 2.05 -5.34
C SER A 316 2.60 1.95 -5.65
N LEU A 317 2.97 1.27 -6.74
CA LEU A 317 4.36 1.14 -7.17
C LEU A 317 4.88 2.35 -7.95
N GLY A 318 3.99 3.22 -8.42
CA GLY A 318 4.33 4.37 -9.27
C GLY A 318 4.81 3.98 -10.67
N SER A 319 4.70 2.71 -11.05
CA SER A 319 5.17 2.16 -12.31
C SER A 319 4.28 1.03 -12.80
N GLY A 320 4.06 0.96 -14.12
CA GLY A 320 3.46 -0.18 -14.81
C GLY A 320 4.48 -1.09 -15.49
N GLN A 321 5.76 -0.93 -15.17
CA GLN A 321 6.89 -1.71 -15.72
C GLN A 321 7.08 -3.01 -14.92
N PHE A 322 6.05 -3.84 -14.90
CA PHE A 322 6.12 -5.18 -14.33
C PHE A 322 5.39 -6.17 -15.23
N ARG A 323 5.87 -7.41 -15.22
CA ARG A 323 5.33 -8.49 -16.05
C ARG A 323 3.95 -8.88 -15.56
N ARG A 324 3.07 -9.23 -16.51
CA ARG A 324 1.69 -9.63 -16.24
C ARG A 324 1.29 -10.87 -17.01
N ILE A 325 0.67 -11.81 -16.32
CA ILE A 325 -0.07 -12.91 -16.93
C ILE A 325 -1.55 -12.51 -16.94
N ARG A 326 -2.06 -12.23 -18.13
CA ARG A 326 -3.46 -11.84 -18.39
C ARG A 326 -4.24 -13.11 -18.73
N VAL A 327 -5.29 -13.39 -17.96
CA VAL A 327 -6.12 -14.59 -18.12
C VAL A 327 -7.49 -14.17 -18.61
N GLY A 328 -7.84 -14.61 -19.81
CA GLY A 328 -9.11 -14.27 -20.42
C GLY A 328 -10.28 -14.88 -19.70
N VAL A 329 -11.27 -14.02 -19.43
CA VAL A 329 -12.51 -14.36 -18.72
C VAL A 329 -13.76 -13.93 -19.47
N ARG A 330 -13.62 -13.35 -20.67
CA ARG A 330 -14.76 -12.94 -21.49
C ARG A 330 -15.54 -14.15 -21.99
N ARG A 331 -16.83 -14.21 -21.66
CA ARG A 331 -17.73 -15.30 -22.06
C ARG A 331 -18.27 -15.04 -23.47
N HIS A 332 -18.72 -16.09 -24.12
CA HIS A 332 -19.26 -16.00 -25.48
C HIS A 332 -20.58 -15.22 -25.49
N GLY A 333 -20.67 -14.16 -26.30
CA GLY A 333 -21.87 -13.32 -26.43
C GLY A 333 -21.94 -12.13 -25.45
N GLU A 334 -20.96 -11.95 -24.57
CA GLU A 334 -20.89 -10.80 -23.66
C GLU A 334 -20.06 -9.67 -24.28
N HIS A 335 -20.68 -8.51 -24.51
CA HIS A 335 -20.01 -7.36 -25.12
C HIS A 335 -20.05 -6.05 -24.30
N GLU A 336 -20.87 -5.91 -23.25
CA GLU A 336 -21.20 -4.55 -22.78
C GLU A 336 -21.08 -4.27 -21.25
N GLU A 337 -21.07 -5.24 -20.32
CA GLU A 337 -21.02 -4.92 -18.86
C GLU A 337 -19.94 -5.65 -18.05
N ALA A 338 -18.68 -5.32 -18.30
CA ALA A 338 -17.51 -5.95 -17.66
C ALA A 338 -17.44 -5.87 -16.12
N ARG A 339 -18.17 -4.96 -15.45
CA ARG A 339 -17.99 -4.70 -14.01
C ARG A 339 -18.77 -5.65 -13.08
N LEU A 340 -19.93 -6.14 -13.51
CA LEU A 340 -20.76 -7.06 -12.73
C LEU A 340 -20.36 -8.51 -13.01
N LEU A 341 -20.05 -8.82 -14.27
CA LEU A 341 -19.74 -10.17 -14.75
C LEU A 341 -18.52 -10.78 -14.05
N VAL A 342 -17.52 -9.97 -13.71
CA VAL A 342 -16.28 -10.42 -13.04
C VAL A 342 -16.46 -10.89 -11.58
N LEU A 343 -17.61 -10.62 -10.98
CA LEU A 343 -17.99 -11.08 -9.63
C LEU A 343 -19.04 -12.20 -9.66
N VAL A 344 -19.52 -12.59 -10.84
CA VAL A 344 -20.47 -13.70 -10.99
C VAL A 344 -19.69 -15.01 -11.11
N PRO A 345 -20.05 -16.06 -10.35
CA PRO A 345 -19.37 -17.34 -10.46
C PRO A 345 -19.42 -17.93 -11.87
N PHE A 346 -18.41 -18.73 -12.22
CA PHE A 346 -18.41 -19.48 -13.48
C PHE A 346 -19.52 -20.53 -13.53
N ALA A 347 -20.20 -20.63 -14.68
CA ALA A 347 -21.19 -21.66 -14.94
C ALA A 347 -20.52 -23.03 -15.15
N PRO A 348 -21.22 -24.16 -14.91
CA PRO A 348 -20.67 -25.50 -15.14
C PRO A 348 -20.14 -25.73 -16.56
N SER A 349 -20.79 -25.14 -17.57
CA SER A 349 -20.38 -25.21 -18.98
C SER A 349 -19.02 -24.55 -19.26
N GLU A 350 -18.59 -23.63 -18.39
CA GLU A 350 -17.35 -22.85 -18.55
C GLU A 350 -16.13 -23.55 -17.94
N ARG A 351 -16.34 -24.59 -17.13
CA ARG A 351 -15.28 -25.27 -16.36
C ARG A 351 -14.15 -25.80 -17.23
N ASN A 352 -14.45 -26.32 -18.42
CA ASN A 352 -13.44 -26.86 -19.32
C ASN A 352 -12.53 -25.75 -19.87
N SER A 353 -13.11 -24.68 -20.41
CA SER A 353 -12.36 -23.52 -20.92
C SER A 353 -11.56 -22.82 -19.82
N LEU A 354 -12.16 -22.65 -18.63
CA LEU A 354 -11.47 -22.12 -17.45
C LEU A 354 -10.30 -23.02 -17.05
N GLY A 355 -10.51 -24.33 -16.96
CA GLY A 355 -9.47 -25.31 -16.62
C GLY A 355 -8.28 -25.24 -17.59
N LYS A 356 -8.55 -25.15 -18.90
CA LYS A 356 -7.52 -24.95 -19.93
C LYS A 356 -6.75 -23.64 -19.72
N GLY A 357 -7.45 -22.54 -19.42
CA GLY A 357 -6.82 -21.24 -19.13
C GLY A 357 -5.92 -21.28 -17.89
N LEU A 358 -6.41 -21.87 -16.80
CA LEU A 358 -5.65 -22.03 -15.56
C LEU A 358 -4.39 -22.87 -15.80
N SER A 359 -4.52 -24.02 -16.47
CA SER A 359 -3.37 -24.87 -16.83
C SER A 359 -2.35 -24.11 -17.66
N ARG A 360 -2.80 -23.45 -18.74
CA ARG A 360 -1.93 -22.71 -19.64
C ARG A 360 -1.20 -21.56 -18.94
N ALA A 361 -1.86 -20.87 -18.01
CA ALA A 361 -1.23 -19.82 -17.22
C ALA A 361 -0.20 -20.37 -16.23
N SER A 362 -0.50 -21.48 -15.58
CA SER A 362 0.42 -22.20 -14.70
C SER A 362 1.65 -22.72 -15.47
N ASP A 363 1.45 -23.28 -16.66
CA ASP A 363 2.53 -23.75 -17.55
C ASP A 363 3.42 -22.58 -17.99
N MET A 364 2.82 -21.48 -18.44
CA MET A 364 3.56 -20.26 -18.84
C MET A 364 4.36 -19.67 -17.67
N LEU A 365 3.80 -19.65 -16.46
CA LEU A 365 4.54 -19.26 -15.26
C LEU A 365 5.67 -20.25 -14.98
N GLY A 366 5.41 -21.55 -15.06
CA GLY A 366 6.43 -22.58 -14.89
C GLY A 366 7.61 -22.40 -15.85
N GLU A 367 7.36 -22.19 -17.14
CA GLU A 367 8.40 -21.90 -18.13
C GLU A 367 9.19 -20.63 -17.76
N MET A 368 8.50 -19.54 -17.39
CA MET A 368 9.17 -18.29 -17.01
C MET A 368 10.03 -18.40 -15.75
N LEU A 369 9.58 -19.20 -14.78
CA LEU A 369 10.22 -19.36 -13.48
C LEU A 369 11.34 -20.38 -13.54
N TRP A 370 11.17 -21.48 -14.27
CA TRP A 370 12.04 -22.65 -14.20
C TRP A 370 12.92 -22.86 -15.44
N ALA A 371 12.75 -22.09 -16.52
CA ALA A 371 13.67 -22.16 -17.65
C ALA A 371 15.10 -21.78 -17.23
N SER A 372 16.06 -22.59 -17.64
CA SER A 372 17.49 -22.34 -17.45
C SER A 372 17.87 -21.00 -18.08
N ARG A 373 18.39 -20.05 -17.29
CA ARG A 373 19.00 -18.84 -17.86
C ARG A 373 20.19 -19.27 -18.73
N PRO A 374 20.36 -18.79 -19.97
CA PRO A 374 21.60 -18.99 -20.68
C PRO A 374 22.73 -18.38 -19.83
N ALA A 375 23.80 -19.14 -19.59
CA ALA A 375 24.94 -18.67 -18.82
C ALA A 375 25.47 -17.36 -19.43
N CYS A 376 25.43 -16.27 -18.67
CA CYS A 376 26.08 -15.03 -19.06
C CYS A 376 27.58 -15.33 -19.23
N ARG A 377 28.07 -15.31 -20.47
CA ARG A 377 29.52 -15.32 -20.74
C ARG A 377 30.09 -14.04 -20.14
N GLY A 378 30.90 -14.17 -19.09
CA GLY A 378 31.63 -13.06 -18.50
C GLY A 378 32.47 -12.38 -19.57
N ALA A 379 32.29 -11.07 -19.72
CA ALA A 379 33.23 -10.24 -20.44
C ALA A 379 34.53 -10.21 -19.61
N SER A 380 35.48 -11.09 -19.94
CA SER A 380 36.87 -10.87 -19.58
C SER A 380 37.41 -9.80 -20.54
N GLU A 381 37.42 -8.55 -20.09
CA GLU A 381 38.29 -7.52 -20.68
C GLU A 381 39.73 -7.96 -20.47
N GLY A 382 40.28 -8.62 -21.50
CA GLY A 382 41.70 -8.91 -21.61
C GLY A 382 42.45 -7.59 -21.76
N THR A 383 43.24 -7.26 -20.74
CA THR A 383 44.30 -6.27 -20.77
C THR A 383 45.26 -6.62 -21.92
N ARG A 384 45.19 -5.90 -23.04
CA ARG A 384 46.24 -5.92 -24.06
C ARG A 384 47.35 -4.98 -23.61
N THR A 385 48.47 -5.55 -23.23
CA THR A 385 49.77 -4.86 -23.19
C THR A 385 50.17 -4.43 -24.61
N PRO A 386 50.69 -3.21 -24.80
CA PRO A 386 51.24 -2.81 -26.09
C PRO A 386 52.69 -3.32 -26.21
N THR A 387 52.98 -4.03 -27.30
CA THR A 387 54.33 -4.37 -27.75
C THR A 387 55.09 -3.13 -28.20
N PRO A 388 56.42 -3.04 -27.97
CA PRO A 388 57.22 -1.92 -28.44
C PRO A 388 57.57 -2.14 -29.93
N PHE A 389 57.36 -1.10 -30.74
CA PHE A 389 57.94 -1.03 -32.08
C PHE A 389 59.38 -0.50 -31.96
N GLY A 390 60.34 -1.31 -32.41
CA GLY A 390 61.67 -0.85 -32.79
C GLY A 390 61.78 -0.85 -34.32
N THR A 391 62.14 0.32 -34.87
CA THR A 391 63.28 0.60 -35.76
C THR A 391 63.30 2.10 -36.03
#